data_AF-A0A4V5RLY7-F1
#
_entry.id   AF-A0A4V5RLY7-F1
#
_cell.length_a   1.000
_cell.length_b   1.000
_cell.length_c   1.000
_cell.angle_alpha   90.00
_cell.angle_beta   90.00
_cell.angle_gamma   90.00
#
_symmetry.space_group_name_H-M   'P 1'
#
loop_
_entity.id
_entity.type
_entity.pdbx_description
1 polymer ?
#
loop_
_entity_poly.entity_id
_entity_poly.type
_entity_poly.pdbx_seq_one_letter_code
_entity_poly.pdbx_strand_id
1 'polypeptide(L)'
;TQQMYLSGSRSTPKMCIIEEAWSLMAGSNAQAQEFINTGYRTARKFGGSFCTVTQGIEDFYSTPEALAAFNNSDIHITLRQGSGLTK
;
A
#
# COMPACT_ATOMS: atom_id res chain seq x y z
N THR A 1 -3.81 -8.02 -11.23
CA THR A 1 -4.67 -8.04 -10.03
C THR A 1 -5.32 -9.40 -9.78
N GLN A 2 -5.83 -10.09 -10.81
CA GLN A 2 -6.49 -11.40 -10.71
C GLN A 2 -5.64 -12.54 -10.11
N GLN A 3 -4.32 -12.56 -10.35
CA GLN A 3 -3.45 -13.67 -9.95
C GLN A 3 -3.32 -13.85 -8.43
N MET A 4 -3.39 -12.78 -7.63
CA MET A 4 -3.39 -12.90 -6.17
C MET A 4 -4.64 -13.63 -5.65
N TYR A 5 -5.78 -13.39 -6.30
CA TYR A 5 -7.07 -13.98 -5.95
C TYR A 5 -7.29 -15.39 -6.55
N LEU A 6 -6.62 -15.71 -7.68
CA LEU A 6 -6.83 -16.95 -8.45
C LEU A 6 -5.74 -18.01 -8.29
N SER A 7 -4.55 -17.67 -7.77
CA SER A 7 -3.47 -18.66 -7.58
C SER A 7 -3.54 -19.30 -6.17
N GLY A 8 -3.93 -20.58 -6.11
CA GLY A 8 -3.83 -21.41 -4.91
C GLY A 8 -5.01 -21.37 -3.93
N SER A 9 -4.98 -22.28 -2.94
CA SER A 9 -6.02 -22.38 -1.90
C SER A 9 -6.21 -21.04 -1.20
N ARG A 10 -7.47 -20.57 -1.11
CA ARG A 10 -7.89 -19.37 -0.37
C ARG A 10 -7.48 -19.39 1.12
N SER A 11 -7.07 -20.55 1.63
CA SER A 11 -6.54 -20.73 2.98
C SER A 11 -5.09 -20.29 3.15
N THR A 12 -4.36 -20.02 2.06
CA THR A 12 -2.94 -19.63 2.13
C THR A 12 -2.84 -18.12 2.30
N PRO A 13 -2.26 -17.62 3.42
CA PRO A 13 -2.04 -16.20 3.59
C PRO A 13 -1.09 -15.65 2.53
N LYS A 14 -1.36 -14.44 2.05
CA LYS A 14 -0.54 -13.75 1.03
C LYS A 14 -0.25 -12.33 1.46
N MET A 15 0.92 -11.82 1.12
CA MET A 15 1.31 -10.44 1.38
C MET A 15 1.73 -9.77 0.07
N CYS A 16 1.19 -8.60 -0.20
CA CYS A 16 1.61 -7.72 -1.29
C CYS A 16 2.37 -6.54 -0.68
N ILE A 17 3.65 -6.42 -1.03
CA ILE A 17 4.51 -5.31 -0.60
C ILE A 17 4.73 -4.40 -1.81
N ILE A 18 4.51 -3.11 -1.62
CA ILE A 18 4.70 -2.05 -2.62
C ILE A 18 5.85 -1.17 -2.12
N GLU A 19 7.02 -1.37 -2.72
CA GLU A 19 8.20 -0.51 -2.53
C GLU A 19 8.11 0.73 -3.43
N GLU A 20 8.67 1.87 -2.98
CA GLU A 20 8.71 3.14 -3.73
C GLU A 20 7.34 3.58 -4.26
N ALA A 21 6.33 3.50 -3.39
CA ALA A 21 4.93 3.67 -3.77
C ALA A 21 4.55 5.11 -4.14
N TRP A 22 5.42 6.11 -3.94
CA TRP A 22 5.14 7.51 -4.29
C TRP A 22 4.68 7.65 -5.75
N SER A 23 5.31 6.93 -6.68
CA SER A 23 4.97 6.96 -8.11
C SER A 23 3.60 6.34 -8.40
N LEU A 24 3.24 5.31 -7.63
CA LEU A 24 1.96 4.61 -7.67
C LEU A 24 0.84 5.45 -7.05
N MET A 25 1.18 6.23 -6.01
CA MET A 25 0.28 7.10 -5.25
C MET A 25 0.06 8.47 -5.88
N ALA A 26 0.97 8.91 -6.77
CA ALA A 26 0.88 10.18 -7.51
C ALA A 26 -0.30 10.25 -8.52
N GLY A 27 -1.10 9.19 -8.66
CA GLY A 27 -2.34 9.19 -9.43
C GLY A 27 -2.18 9.22 -10.95
N SER A 28 -0.97 9.02 -11.46
CA SER A 28 -0.69 8.97 -12.90
C SER A 28 -1.23 7.70 -13.59
N ASN A 29 -1.67 6.69 -12.83
CA ASN A 29 -2.18 5.42 -13.34
C ASN A 29 -3.47 4.98 -12.60
N ALA A 30 -4.60 5.04 -13.30
CA ALA A 30 -5.91 4.69 -12.75
C ALA A 30 -6.02 3.21 -12.31
N GLN A 31 -5.38 2.27 -13.02
CA GLN A 31 -5.39 0.86 -12.64
C GLN A 31 -4.61 0.61 -11.34
N ALA A 32 -3.52 1.36 -11.15
CA ALA A 32 -2.73 1.29 -9.93
C ALA A 32 -3.52 1.80 -8.71
N GLN A 33 -4.22 2.92 -8.88
CA GLN A 33 -5.10 3.47 -7.85
C GLN A 33 -6.23 2.51 -7.46
N GLU A 34 -6.92 1.92 -8.44
CA GLU A 34 -7.97 0.93 -8.20
C GLU A 34 -7.42 -0.31 -7.47
N PHE A 35 -6.21 -0.75 -7.84
CA PHE A 35 -5.54 -1.88 -7.20
C PHE A 35 -5.24 -1.61 -5.73
N ILE A 36 -4.68 -0.45 -5.39
CA ILE A 36 -4.41 -0.06 -3.99
C ILE A 36 -5.72 0.02 -3.22
N ASN A 37 -6.70 0.78 -3.71
CA ASN A 37 -7.95 1.04 -3.00
C ASN A 37 -8.74 -0.27 -2.75
N THR A 38 -8.83 -1.13 -3.77
CA THR A 38 -9.48 -2.45 -3.63
C THR A 38 -8.66 -3.37 -2.72
N GLY A 39 -7.34 -3.40 -2.88
CA GLY A 39 -6.42 -4.22 -2.08
C GLY A 39 -6.54 -3.91 -0.59
N TYR A 40 -6.34 -2.65 -0.20
CA TYR A 40 -6.38 -2.22 1.20
C TYR A 40 -7.76 -2.41 1.86
N ARG A 41 -8.87 -2.35 1.09
CA ARG A 41 -10.22 -2.59 1.64
C ARG A 41 -10.62 -4.06 1.74
N THR A 42 -10.07 -4.92 0.89
CA THR A 42 -10.60 -6.29 0.73
C THR A 42 -9.62 -7.40 1.10
N ALA A 43 -8.31 -7.14 1.14
CA ALA A 43 -7.29 -8.17 1.34
C ALA A 43 -7.55 -9.04 2.59
N ARG A 44 -7.97 -8.44 3.71
CA ARG A 44 -8.30 -9.15 4.96
C ARG A 44 -9.33 -10.27 4.78
N LYS A 45 -10.30 -10.11 3.87
CA LYS A 45 -11.37 -11.10 3.62
C LYS A 45 -10.84 -12.39 2.98
N PHE A 46 -9.64 -12.34 2.41
CA PHE A 46 -9.04 -13.42 1.64
C PHE A 46 -7.71 -13.90 2.24
N GLY A 47 -7.45 -13.61 3.53
CA GLY A 47 -6.16 -13.92 4.16
C GLY A 47 -4.99 -13.13 3.57
N GLY A 48 -5.28 -12.04 2.86
CA GLY A 48 -4.30 -11.17 2.25
C GLY A 48 -3.92 -10.01 3.16
N SER A 49 -2.70 -9.52 2.99
CA SER A 49 -2.21 -8.26 3.58
C SER A 49 -1.56 -7.40 2.51
N PHE A 50 -1.65 -6.08 2.70
CA PHE A 50 -0.96 -5.10 1.87
C PHE A 50 -0.03 -4.30 2.77
N CYS A 51 1.15 -4.00 2.25
CA CYS A 51 2.15 -3.16 2.89
C CYS A 51 2.68 -2.19 1.85
N THR A 52 2.69 -0.90 2.18
CA THR A 52 3.26 0.15 1.36
C THR A 52 4.45 0.74 2.11
N VAL A 53 5.57 0.86 1.40
CA VAL A 53 6.81 1.48 1.87
C VAL A 53 7.09 2.68 0.99
N THR A 54 7.38 3.82 1.63
CA THR A 54 7.69 5.08 0.96
C THR A 54 8.71 5.88 1.76
N GLN A 55 9.40 6.81 1.10
CA GLN A 55 10.48 7.60 1.71
C GLN A 55 9.94 8.72 2.61
N GLY A 56 8.84 9.36 2.19
CA GLY A 56 8.23 10.48 2.91
C GLY A 56 6.79 10.17 3.31
N ILE A 57 6.44 10.47 4.57
CA ILE A 57 5.05 10.30 5.02
C ILE A 57 4.06 11.15 4.20
N GLU A 58 4.51 12.27 3.65
CA GLU A 58 3.73 13.15 2.75
C GLU A 58 3.16 12.40 1.53
N ASP A 59 3.80 11.33 1.08
CA ASP A 59 3.36 10.58 -0.09
C ASP A 59 1.95 9.97 0.11
N PHE A 60 1.59 9.61 1.36
CA PHE A 60 0.26 9.13 1.71
C PHE A 60 -0.83 10.21 1.67
N TYR A 61 -0.46 11.49 1.63
CA TYR A 61 -1.40 12.61 1.59
C TYR A 61 -1.53 13.22 0.19
N SER A 62 -0.83 12.67 -0.80
CA SER A 62 -0.79 13.18 -2.18
C SER A 62 -2.13 13.01 -2.93
N THR A 63 -2.87 11.95 -2.64
CA THR A 63 -4.16 11.62 -3.29
C THR A 63 -5.17 11.01 -2.30
N PRO A 64 -6.48 11.07 -2.58
CA PRO A 64 -7.50 10.42 -1.75
C PRO A 64 -7.30 8.91 -1.60
N GLU A 65 -6.77 8.23 -2.62
CA GLU A 65 -6.49 6.79 -2.60
C GLU A 65 -5.28 6.47 -1.72
N ALA A 66 -4.22 7.28 -1.79
CA ALA A 66 -3.07 7.16 -0.91
C ALA A 66 -3.49 7.35 0.56
N LEU A 67 -4.35 8.35 0.81
CA LEU A 67 -4.89 8.59 2.15
C LEU A 67 -5.79 7.44 2.62
N ALA A 68 -6.56 6.84 1.72
CA ALA A 68 -7.35 5.66 2.03
C ALA A 68 -6.46 4.45 2.35
N ALA A 69 -5.33 4.26 1.67
CA ALA A 69 -4.38 3.20 1.98
C ALA A 69 -3.80 3.37 3.40
N PHE A 70 -3.42 4.60 3.75
CA PHE A 70 -2.98 4.94 5.10
C PHE A 70 -4.08 4.65 6.12
N ASN A 71 -5.28 5.22 5.96
CA ASN A 71 -6.37 5.09 6.93
C ASN A 71 -6.91 3.65 7.11
N ASN A 72 -6.80 2.81 6.08
CA ASN A 72 -7.22 1.40 6.17
C ASN A 72 -6.13 0.48 6.71
N SER A 73 -4.89 0.96 6.88
CA SER A 73 -3.80 0.18 7.46
C SER A 73 -3.97 0.10 8.98
N ASP A 74 -3.90 -1.11 9.57
CA ASP A 74 -3.96 -1.24 11.04
C ASP A 74 -2.61 -0.95 11.69
N ILE A 75 -1.53 -1.08 10.92
CA ILE A 75 -0.15 -0.99 11.40
C ILE A 75 0.53 0.15 10.65
N HIS A 76 1.08 1.08 11.41
CA HIS A 76 1.93 2.16 10.92
C HIS A 76 3.30 2.07 11.56
N ILE A 77 4.33 2.01 10.73
CA ILE A 77 5.73 2.03 11.16
C ILE A 77 6.36 3.28 10.57
N THR A 78 6.56 4.30 11.41
CA THR A 78 7.21 5.54 11.01
C THR A 78 8.65 5.52 11.51
N LEU A 79 9.59 5.45 10.57
CA LEU A 79 11.02 5.60 10.84
C LEU A 79 11.42 7.07 10.73
N ARG A 80 12.72 7.37 10.91
CA ARG A 80 13.25 8.73 10.77
C ARG A 80 12.79 9.37 9.46
N GLN A 81 12.22 10.56 9.56
CA GLN A 81 11.81 11.38 8.42
C GLN A 81 12.75 12.59 8.28
N GLY A 82 12.88 13.12 7.07
CA GLY A 82 13.72 14.29 6.78
C GLY A 82 15.24 14.02 6.78
N SER A 83 16.02 15.08 6.64
CA SER A 83 17.48 15.05 6.36
C SER A 83 18.36 14.68 7.57
N GLY A 84 17.82 14.02 8.59
CA GLY A 84 18.45 13.89 9.90
C GLY A 84 19.66 12.95 9.97
N LEU A 85 20.81 13.33 9.41
CA LEU A 85 22.18 13.07 9.89
C LEU A 85 23.08 14.10 9.20
N THR A 86 22.97 15.37 9.58
CA THR A 86 24.14 16.26 9.48
C THR A 86 25.21 15.66 10.38
N LYS A 87 26.25 15.09 9.77
CA LYS A 87 27.48 14.70 10.47
C LYS A 87 28.16 15.93 11.04
#